data_AF-A0A5J2KCM4-F1
#
_entry.id   AF-A0A5J2KCM4-F1
#
_cell.length_a   1.000
_cell.length_b   1.000
_cell.length_c   1.000
_cell.angle_alpha   90.00
_cell.angle_beta   90.00
_cell.angle_gamma   90.00
#
_symmetry.space_group_name_H-M   'P 1'
#
loop_
_entity.id
_entity.type
_entity.pdbx_description
1 polymer ?
#
loop_
_entity_poly.entity_id
_entity_poly.type
_entity_poly.pdbx_seq_one_letter_code
_entity_poly.pdbx_strand_id
1 'polypeptide(L)' 'MTKAEIASAVNEWFNIENYSVLQNLTVEQLFQEIENRIVAYRMGQNSGELPPESRRRHQNYYEELIEGKVV' A
#
# COMPACT_ATOMS: atom_id res chain seq x y z
N MET A 1 -24.11 6.90 -8.64
CA MET A 1 -23.52 6.36 -7.40
C MET A 1 -24.30 6.85 -6.21
N THR A 2 -24.76 5.92 -5.37
CA THR A 2 -25.45 6.17 -4.11
C THR A 2 -24.45 6.38 -2.99
N LYS A 3 -24.92 6.95 -1.86
CA LYS A 3 -24.09 7.12 -0.65
C LYS A 3 -23.53 5.78 -0.13
N ALA A 4 -24.28 4.69 -0.29
CA ALA A 4 -23.86 3.35 0.11
C ALA A 4 -22.74 2.81 -0.80
N GLU A 5 -22.83 3.02 -2.11
CA GLU A 5 -21.78 2.64 -3.06
C GLU A 5 -20.47 3.42 -2.80
N ILE A 6 -20.58 4.72 -2.48
CA ILE A 6 -19.41 5.53 -2.08
C ILE A 6 -18.82 5.03 -0.77
N ALA A 7 -19.65 4.77 0.26
CA ALA A 7 -19.17 4.28 1.55
C ALA A 7 -18.48 2.91 1.44
N SER A 8 -19.02 2.01 0.60
CA SER A 8 -18.41 0.71 0.32
C SER A 8 -17.04 0.88 -0.35
N ALA A 9 -16.96 1.71 -1.40
CA ALA A 9 -15.70 1.98 -2.09
C ALA A 9 -14.65 2.63 -1.18
N VAL A 10 -15.08 3.55 -0.30
CA VAL A 10 -14.20 4.20 0.68
C VAL A 10 -13.73 3.20 1.74
N ASN A 11 -14.61 2.34 2.24
CA ASN A 11 -14.23 1.31 3.21
C ASN A 11 -13.29 0.26 2.60
N GLU A 12 -13.46 -0.07 1.33
CA GLU A 12 -12.56 -0.98 0.61
C GLU A 12 -11.18 -0.33 0.39
N TRP A 13 -11.14 0.97 0.08
CA TRP A 13 -9.90 1.74 -0.04
C TRP A 13 -9.20 2.02 1.30
N PHE A 14 -9.96 2.26 2.36
CA PHE A 14 -9.47 2.53 3.72
C PHE A 14 -9.84 1.39 4.65
N ASN A 15 -9.66 0.13 4.21
CA ASN A 15 -9.93 -1.01 5.07
C ASN A 15 -8.85 -1.12 6.15
N ILE A 16 -9.08 -0.46 7.29
CA ILE A 16 -8.18 -0.45 8.44
C ILE A 16 -7.89 -1.89 8.93
N GLU A 17 -8.81 -2.84 8.70
CA GLU A 17 -8.60 -4.24 9.08
C GLU A 17 -7.46 -4.91 8.31
N ASN A 18 -7.20 -4.51 7.06
CA ASN A 18 -6.04 -4.98 6.30
C ASN A 18 -4.72 -4.59 7.00
N TYR A 19 -4.71 -3.47 7.72
CA TYR A 19 -3.54 -2.97 8.44
C TYR A 19 -3.47 -3.46 9.90
N SER A 20 -4.34 -4.39 10.30
CA SER A 20 -4.32 -4.97 11.65
C SER A 20 -2.97 -5.62 12.00
N VAL A 21 -2.24 -6.15 11.01
CA VAL A 21 -0.90 -6.71 11.21
C VAL A 21 0.12 -5.66 11.69
N LEU A 22 -0.08 -4.37 11.35
CA LEU A 22 0.79 -3.28 11.82
C LEU A 22 0.72 -3.10 13.35
N GLN A 23 -0.39 -3.52 13.99
CA GLN A 23 -0.56 -3.45 15.44
C GLN A 23 0.37 -4.42 16.18
N ASN A 24 0.89 -5.44 15.50
CA ASN A 24 1.80 -6.44 16.08
C ASN A 24 3.28 -6.07 15.91
N LEU A 25 3.58 -4.96 15.24
CA LEU A 25 4.95 -4.53 14.97
C LEU A 25 5.54 -3.74 16.15
N THR A 26 6.85 -3.87 16.36
CA THR A 26 7.57 -2.93 17.23
C THR A 26 7.59 -1.53 16.62
N VAL A 27 7.96 -0.53 17.41
CA VAL A 27 8.09 0.86 16.94
C VAL A 27 9.11 0.94 15.79
N GLU A 28 10.24 0.24 15.90
CA GLU A 28 11.27 0.18 14.85
C GLU A 28 10.74 -0.45 13.56
N GLN A 29 9.98 -1.54 13.67
CA GLN A 29 9.37 -2.20 12.52
C GLN A 29 8.31 -1.32 11.86
N LEU A 30 7.54 -0.57 12.65
CA LEU A 30 6.59 0.44 12.14
C LEU A 30 7.29 1.55 11.36
N PHE A 31 8.41 2.07 11.87
CA PHE A 31 9.18 3.09 11.15
C PHE A 31 9.70 2.55 9.80
N GLN A 32 10.25 1.34 9.79
CA GLN A 32 10.73 0.72 8.56
C GLN A 32 9.59 0.52 7.54
N GLU A 33 8.43 0.06 8.01
CA GLU A 33 7.26 -0.18 7.17
C GLU A 33 6.71 1.13 6.58
N ILE A 34 6.75 2.24 7.34
CA ILE A 34 6.40 3.57 6.83
C ILE A 34 7.38 4.03 5.75
N GLU A 35 8.69 3.86 5.96
CA GLU A 35 9.71 4.20 4.96
C GLU A 35 9.52 3.40 3.66
N ASN A 36 9.28 2.09 3.78
CA ASN A 36 9.01 1.18 2.68
C ASN A 36 7.80 1.67 1.84
N ARG A 37 6.70 2.04 2.50
CA ARG A 37 5.49 2.56 1.84
C ARG A 37 5.71 3.91 1.16
N ILE A 38 6.50 4.80 1.77
CA ILE A 38 6.87 6.09 1.17
C ILE A 38 7.69 5.87 -0.11
N VAL A 39 8.67 4.95 -0.07
CA VAL A 39 9.49 4.60 -1.24
C VAL A 39 8.62 4.01 -2.35
N ALA A 40 7.75 3.06 -2.03
CA ALA A 40 6.80 2.48 -2.98
C ALA A 40 5.94 3.57 -3.64
N TYR A 41 5.38 4.48 -2.85
CA TYR A 41 4.57 5.57 -3.38
C TYR A 41 5.36 6.47 -4.34
N ARG A 42 6.59 6.86 -3.98
CA ARG A 42 7.46 7.71 -4.82
C ARG A 42 7.86 7.03 -6.12
N MET A 43 8.18 5.74 -6.07
CA MET A 43 8.46 4.96 -7.28
C MET A 43 7.25 4.92 -8.23
N GLY A 44 6.03 4.98 -7.68
CA GLY A 44 4.78 4.93 -8.45
C GLY A 44 4.55 6.20 -9.23
N GLN A 45 4.88 7.35 -8.61
CA GLN A 45 4.86 8.66 -9.26
C GLN A 45 5.81 8.72 -10.46
N ASN A 46 6.94 8.00 -10.41
CA ASN A 46 7.93 7.95 -11.49
C ASN A 46 7.81 6.67 -12.35
N SER A 47 6.68 5.96 -12.27
CA SER A 47 6.51 4.67 -12.94
C SER A 47 6.70 4.74 -14.46
N GLY A 48 6.36 5.87 -15.10
CA GLY A 48 6.58 6.09 -16.53
C GLY A 48 8.06 6.05 -16.96
N GLU A 49 8.99 6.29 -16.04
CA GLU A 49 10.44 6.29 -16.28
C GLU A 49 11.08 4.91 -15.98
N LEU A 50 10.32 4.00 -15.35
CA LEU A 50 10.81 2.68 -14.98
C LEU A 50 10.79 1.70 -16.16
N PRO A 51 11.83 0.86 -16.32
CA PRO A 51 11.80 -0.28 -17.23
C PRO A 51 10.57 -1.18 -16.99
N PRO A 52 10.02 -1.84 -18.02
CA PRO A 52 8.79 -2.63 -17.89
C PRO A 52 8.81 -3.67 -16.76
N GLU A 53 9.93 -4.36 -16.57
CA GLU A 53 10.08 -5.33 -15.47
C GLU A 53 10.08 -4.68 -14.09
N SER A 54 10.75 -3.54 -13.95
CA SER A 54 10.78 -2.78 -12.69
C SER A 54 9.41 -2.20 -12.36
N ARG A 55 8.64 -1.76 -13.36
CA ARG A 55 7.23 -1.38 -13.17
C ARG A 55 6.39 -2.53 -12.65
N ARG A 56 6.52 -3.72 -13.25
CA ARG A 56 5.74 -4.89 -12.83
C ARG A 56 6.08 -5.33 -11.40
N ARG A 57 7.38 -5.35 -11.04
CA ARG A 57 7.81 -5.65 -9.68
C ARG A 57 7.25 -4.64 -8.68
N HIS A 58 7.31 -3.35 -9.03
CA HIS A 58 6.70 -2.33 -8.20
C HIS A 58 5.19 -2.53 -8.07
N GLN A 59 4.47 -2.76 -9.16
CA GLN A 59 3.02 -2.98 -9.13
C GLN A 59 2.65 -4.08 -8.13
N ASN A 60 3.31 -5.24 -8.23
CA ASN A 60 3.10 -6.35 -7.29
C ASN A 60 3.41 -5.94 -5.84
N TYR A 61 4.53 -5.26 -5.61
CA TYR A 61 4.92 -4.79 -4.28
C TYR A 61 3.91 -3.78 -3.69
N TYR A 62 3.38 -2.90 -4.52
CA TYR A 62 2.39 -1.91 -4.11
C TYR A 62 1.04 -2.56 -3.76
N GLU A 63 0.63 -3.57 -4.53
CA GLU A 63 -0.55 -4.39 -4.23
C GLU A 63 -0.41 -5.11 -2.89
N GLU A 64 0.75 -5.72 -2.61
CA GLU A 64 1.04 -6.35 -1.32
C GLU A 64 0.92 -5.37 -0.14
N LEU A 65 1.40 -4.13 -0.30
CA LEU A 65 1.30 -3.09 0.74
C LEU A 65 -0.16 -2.63 0.98
N ILE A 66 -1.00 -2.56 -0.06
CA ILE A 66 -2.43 -2.20 0.06
C ILE A 66 -3.24 -3.34 0.69
N GLU A 67 -2.87 -4.58 0.40
CA GLU A 67 -3.40 -5.77 1.08
C GLU A 67 -2.95 -5.85 2.54
N GLY A 68 -2.10 -4.91 2.98
CA GLY A 68 -1.65 -4.80 4.36
C GLY A 68 -0.55 -5.79 4.72
N LYS A 69 0.15 -6.39 3.74
CA LYS A 69 1.33 -7.21 4.02
C LYS A 69 2.46 -6.32 4.54
N VAL A 70 3.23 -6.88 5.46
CA VAL A 70 4.51 -6.33 5.95
C VAL A 70 5.61 -6.97 5.13
N VAL A 71 6.55 -6.17 4.62
CA VAL A 71 7.56 -6.63 3.64
C VAL A 71 8.97 -6.31 4.10
#